data_AF-A0A068SZW0-F1
#
_entry.id   AF-A0A068SZW0-F1
#
_cell.length_a   1.000
_cell.length_b   1.000
_cell.length_c   1.000
_cell.angle_alpha   90.00
_cell.angle_beta   90.00
_cell.angle_gamma   90.00
#
_symmetry.space_group_name_H-M   'P 1'
#
loop_
_entity.id
_entity.type
_entity.pdbx_description
1 polymer ?
#
loop_
_entity_poly.entity_id
_entity_poly.type
_entity_poly.pdbx_seq_one_letter_code
_entity_poly.pdbx_strand_id
1 'polypeptide(L)'
;MPLSYMTSASFNQNPSKARQAANENPLVITDHGKPTHVLVSYDEFEANWKKQKSLYDALRDTQGTVDQDFDPPRLSFEGREVEF
;
A
#
# COMPACT_ATOMS: atom_id res chain seq x y z
N MET A 1 4.13 5.96 -4.32
CA MET A 1 3.86 5.05 -5.45
C MET A 1 3.23 5.86 -6.56
N PRO A 2 3.90 6.08 -7.70
CA PRO A 2 3.30 6.81 -8.82
C PRO A 2 2.17 5.98 -9.44
N LEU A 3 1.12 6.65 -9.94
CA LEU A 3 -0.02 6.02 -10.62
C LEU A 3 0.05 6.35 -12.11
N SER A 4 -0.23 5.34 -12.93
CA SER A 4 -0.40 5.52 -14.37
C SER A 4 -1.89 5.63 -14.71
N TYR A 5 -2.21 6.35 -15.77
CA TYR A 5 -3.60 6.55 -16.22
C TYR A 5 -3.76 6.16 -17.67
N MET A 6 -4.91 5.58 -17.99
CA MET A 6 -5.28 5.23 -19.36
C MET A 6 -6.80 5.25 -19.52
N THR A 7 -7.28 5.62 -20.70
CA THR A 7 -8.72 5.61 -20.99
C THR A 7 -9.24 4.20 -21.26
N SER A 8 -10.52 3.95 -21.01
CA SER A 8 -11.19 2.70 -21.38
C SER A 8 -11.04 2.37 -22.86
N ALA A 9 -11.06 3.39 -23.74
CA ALA A 9 -10.83 3.20 -25.18
C ALA A 9 -9.41 2.69 -25.47
N SER A 10 -8.39 3.28 -24.85
CA SER A 10 -7.00 2.84 -25.01
C SER A 10 -6.74 1.46 -24.39
N PHE A 11 -7.42 1.12 -23.29
CA PHE A 11 -7.39 -0.22 -22.71
C PHE A 11 -7.90 -1.26 -23.69
N ASN A 12 -9.10 -1.04 -24.24
CA ASN A 12 -9.76 -1.95 -25.16
C ASN A 12 -8.99 -2.13 -26.48
N GLN A 13 -8.31 -1.08 -26.94
CA GLN A 13 -7.51 -1.14 -28.16
C GLN A 13 -6.20 -1.92 -27.97
N ASN A 14 -5.55 -1.79 -26.80
CA ASN A 14 -4.22 -2.37 -26.56
C ASN A 14 -4.10 -2.98 -25.15
N PRO A 15 -4.80 -4.09 -24.85
CA PRO A 15 -4.81 -4.70 -23.52
C PRO A 15 -3.43 -5.23 -23.09
N SER A 16 -2.57 -5.62 -24.04
CA SER A 16 -1.20 -6.04 -23.73
C SER A 16 -0.34 -4.91 -23.17
N LYS A 17 -0.48 -3.70 -23.72
CA LYS A 17 0.23 -2.51 -23.22
C LYS A 17 -0.25 -2.11 -21.84
N ALA A 18 -1.54 -2.27 -21.57
CA ALA A 18 -2.13 -2.05 -20.25
C ALA A 18 -1.52 -2.97 -19.19
N ARG A 19 -1.42 -4.28 -19.50
CA ARG A 19 -0.77 -5.26 -18.59
C ARG A 19 0.69 -4.94 -18.36
N GLN A 20 1.43 -4.54 -19.40
CA GLN A 20 2.84 -4.15 -19.25
C GLN A 20 2.99 -2.93 -18.34
N ALA A 21 2.16 -1.90 -18.51
CA ALA A 21 2.16 -0.73 -17.64
C ALA A 21 1.80 -1.09 -16.19
N ALA A 22 0.85 -2.00 -16.00
CA ALA A 22 0.43 -2.50 -14.69
C ALA A 22 1.49 -3.36 -13.96
N ASN A 23 2.55 -3.80 -14.65
CA ASN A 23 3.68 -4.49 -14.01
C ASN A 23 4.66 -3.51 -13.35
N GLU A 24 4.71 -2.26 -13.82
CA GLU A 24 5.59 -1.24 -13.26
C GLU A 24 4.88 -0.44 -12.17
N ASN A 25 3.63 -0.04 -12.40
CA ASN A 25 2.84 0.77 -11.48
C ASN A 25 1.35 0.48 -11.64
N PRO A 26 0.52 0.66 -10.59
CA PRO A 26 -0.93 0.53 -10.70
C PRO A 26 -1.50 1.44 -11.79
N LEU A 27 -2.30 0.86 -12.68
CA LEU A 27 -2.87 1.53 -13.83
C LEU A 27 -4.34 1.85 -13.61
N VAL A 28 -4.66 3.13 -13.50
CA VAL A 28 -6.03 3.61 -13.38
C VAL A 28 -6.66 3.69 -14.78
N ILE A 29 -7.77 2.98 -14.94
CA ILE A 29 -8.61 3.03 -16.14
C ILE A 29 -9.70 4.06 -15.93
N THR A 30 -9.78 5.04 -16.83
CA THR A 30 -10.76 6.12 -16.77
C THR A 30 -11.80 6.00 -17.87
N ASP A 31 -13.06 6.25 -17.51
CA ASP A 31 -14.15 6.44 -18.46
C ASP A 31 -14.65 7.89 -18.41
N HIS A 32 -14.74 8.56 -19.55
CA HIS A 32 -15.08 9.98 -19.65
C HIS A 32 -14.34 10.89 -18.63
N GLY A 33 -13.05 10.61 -18.39
CA GLY A 33 -12.20 11.34 -17.45
C GLY A 33 -12.38 10.98 -15.97
N LYS A 34 -13.29 10.06 -15.64
CA LYS A 34 -13.50 9.56 -14.28
C LYS A 34 -12.80 8.22 -14.08
N PRO A 35 -12.00 8.03 -13.03
CA PRO A 35 -11.48 6.71 -12.66
C PRO A 35 -12.63 5.72 -12.44
N THR A 36 -12.56 4.55 -13.06
CA THR A 36 -13.58 3.50 -12.91
C THR A 36 -13.00 2.20 -12.40
N HIS A 37 -11.79 1.84 -12.86
CA HIS A 37 -11.13 0.59 -12.50
C HIS A 37 -9.63 0.84 -12.28
N VAL A 38 -8.98 -0.10 -11.59
CA VAL A 38 -7.53 -0.13 -11.44
C VAL A 38 -7.05 -1.52 -11.84
N LEU A 39 -5.99 -1.58 -12.65
CA LEU A 39 -5.30 -2.80 -13.03
C LEU A 39 -3.95 -2.85 -12.31
N VAL A 40 -3.69 -3.96 -11.65
CA VAL A 40 -2.42 -4.30 -10.99
C VAL A 40 -2.07 -5.74 -11.33
N SER A 41 -0.78 -6.10 -11.19
CA SER A 41 -0.41 -7.52 -11.25
C SER A 41 -1.03 -8.28 -10.07
N TYR A 42 -1.27 -9.58 -10.26
CA TYR A 42 -1.87 -10.39 -9.21
C TYR A 42 -0.96 -10.52 -7.97
N ASP A 43 0.37 -10.60 -8.18
CA ASP A 43 1.34 -10.66 -7.09
C ASP A 43 1.30 -9.38 -6.23
N GLU A 44 1.20 -8.22 -6.87
CA GLU A 44 1.09 -6.93 -6.19
C GLU A 44 -0.26 -6.81 -5.46
N PHE A 45 -1.36 -7.27 -6.09
CA PHE A 45 -2.66 -7.39 -5.46
C PHE A 45 -2.60 -8.25 -4.20
N GLU A 46 -1.96 -9.41 -4.26
CA GLU A 46 -1.85 -10.33 -3.13
C GLU A 46 -0.98 -9.78 -2.00
N ALA A 47 0.13 -9.13 -2.34
CA ALA A 47 1.05 -8.56 -1.37
C ALA A 47 0.50 -7.33 -0.64
N ASN A 48 -0.21 -6.44 -1.36
CA ASN A 48 -0.53 -5.10 -0.86
C ASN A 48 -2.03 -4.83 -0.65
N TRP A 49 -2.91 -5.44 -1.45
CA TRP A 49 -4.35 -5.11 -1.43
C TRP A 49 -5.24 -6.23 -0.87
N LYS A 50 -4.86 -7.50 -1.02
CA LYS A 50 -5.64 -8.67 -0.59
C LYS A 50 -5.52 -8.93 0.91
N LYS A 51 -4.35 -8.68 1.50
CA LYS A 51 -4.12 -8.87 2.94
C LYS A 51 -4.23 -7.54 3.68
N GLN A 52 -5.28 -7.38 4.47
CA GLN A 52 -5.20 -6.44 5.58
C GLN A 52 -4.15 -6.96 6.56
N LYS A 53 -3.07 -6.19 6.77
CA LYS A 53 -2.12 -6.51 7.84
C LYS A 53 -2.87 -6.46 9.16
N SER A 54 -2.85 -7.55 9.91
CA SER A 54 -3.34 -7.51 11.28
C SER A 54 -2.47 -6.56 12.10
N LEU A 55 -3.00 -5.99 13.19
CA LEU A 55 -2.19 -5.20 14.13
C LEU A 55 -0.96 -5.99 14.59
N TYR A 56 -1.12 -7.30 14.77
CA TYR A 56 -0.04 -8.22 15.09
C TYR A 56 1.02 -8.25 13.97
N ASP A 57 0.64 -8.45 12.71
CA ASP A 57 1.59 -8.47 11.60
C ASP A 57 2.30 -7.12 11.37
N ALA A 58 1.65 -6.02 11.74
CA ALA A 58 2.20 -4.68 11.58
C ALA A 58 3.19 -4.30 12.70
N LEU A 59 2.95 -4.76 13.93
CA LEU A 59 3.70 -4.34 15.12
C LEU A 59 4.66 -5.41 15.66
N ARG A 60 4.52 -6.67 15.26
CA ARG A 60 5.42 -7.72 15.73
C ARG A 60 6.84 -7.44 15.27
N ASP A 61 7.78 -7.64 16.20
CA ASP A 61 9.17 -7.73 15.83
C ASP A 61 9.37 -8.99 14.97
N THR A 62 9.94 -8.81 13.77
CA THR A 62 10.21 -9.92 12.85
C THR A 62 11.60 -10.52 13.04
N GLN A 63 12.46 -9.84 13.80
CA GLN A 63 13.84 -10.25 14.13
C GLN A 63 13.99 -10.65 15.60
N GLY A 64 13.02 -10.28 16.46
CA GLY A 64 13.03 -10.61 17.87
C GLY A 64 12.95 -12.12 18.14
N THR A 65 13.88 -12.62 18.93
CA THR A 65 13.83 -13.97 19.52
C THR A 65 13.02 -13.95 20.81
N VAL A 66 12.50 -15.11 21.22
CA VAL A 66 11.61 -15.27 22.38
C VAL A 66 12.22 -14.75 23.69
N ASP A 67 13.56 -14.67 23.77
CA ASP A 67 14.32 -14.28 24.97
C ASP A 67 14.84 -12.83 24.95
N GLN A 68 14.39 -11.98 24.01
CA GLN A 68 14.81 -10.59 24.00
C GLN A 68 13.93 -9.76 24.95
N ASP A 69 14.51 -9.30 26.07
CA ASP A 69 13.83 -8.39 26.99
C ASP A 69 13.47 -7.07 26.28
N PHE A 70 12.19 -6.74 26.27
CA PHE A 70 11.67 -5.48 25.75
C PHE A 70 11.79 -4.38 26.81
N ASP A 71 12.82 -3.54 26.71
CA ASP A 71 13.03 -2.36 27.59
C ASP A 71 12.75 -1.06 26.82
N PRO A 72 11.48 -0.61 26.72
CA PRO A 72 11.15 0.61 26.00
C PRO A 72 11.65 1.84 26.77
N PRO A 73 12.09 2.90 26.06
CA PRO A 73 12.50 4.13 26.72
C PRO A 73 11.35 4.71 27.55
N ARG A 74 11.64 5.07 28.79
CA ARG A 74 10.68 5.77 29.65
C ARG A 74 10.50 7.20 29.14
N LEU A 75 9.26 7.55 28.80
CA LEU A 75 8.92 8.92 28.47
C LEU A 75 9.06 9.81 29.72
N SER A 76 9.89 10.85 29.64
CA SER A 76 9.90 11.94 30.63
C SER A 76 8.79 12.93 30.29
N PHE A 77 8.10 13.41 31.32
CA PHE A 77 7.10 14.47 31.19
C PHE A 77 7.66 15.85 31.58
N GLU A 78 8.97 15.97 31.79
CA GLU A 78 9.62 17.25 32.07
C GLU A 78 9.41 18.21 30.89
N GLY A 79 8.74 19.34 31.17
CA GLY A 79 8.42 20.37 30.18
C GLY A 79 7.06 20.22 29.50
N ARG A 80 6.21 19.26 29.89
CA ARG A 80 4.84 19.17 29.36
C ARG A 80 3.93 20.15 30.11
N GLU A 81 3.58 21.26 29.47
CA GLU A 81 2.51 22.13 29.97
C GLU A 81 1.16 21.40 29.86
N VAL A 82 0.47 21.30 30.99
CA VAL A 82 -0.88 20.71 31.07
C VAL A 82 -1.86 21.88 31.13
N GLU A 83 -2.64 22.07 30.06
CA GLU A 83 -3.78 22.97 30.10
C GLU A 83 -5.02 22.21 30.65
N PHE A 84 -5.71 22.85 31.58
CA PHE A 84 -6.94 22.36 32.23
C PHE A 84 -8.17 23.09 31.69
#